data_AF-A0A2Z6S6P1-F1
#
_entry.id   AF-A0A2Z6S6P1-F1
#
_cell.length_a   1.000
_cell.length_b   1.000
_cell.length_c   1.000
_cell.angle_alpha   90.00
_cell.angle_beta   90.00
_cell.angle_gamma   90.00
#
_symmetry.space_group_name_H-M   'P 1'
#
loop_
_entity.id
_entity.type
_entity.pdbx_description
1 polymer ?
#
loop_
_entity_poly.entity_id
_entity_poly.type
_entity_poly.pdbx_seq_one_letter_code
_entity_poly.pdbx_strand_id
1 'polypeptide(L)'
;MVVMDYANMGNLRGNLTKIIENKWNQRLFMLYNIISGLKKIHEQNLIHRDLHDGNILNHKDLGDKNKVFISDLGLCKAADFLKEYEIYGVIPFIAPEVMRGKPYTSASDIYSFSMIMWEFTSGVPPFNNRAHDFQLSISICKGERPGIIESTPQCYVDLMNKCWNEDPLERPSAEKVSDIIANWIFCPFDKDNHKEISNDKISEELKSNIMEFINAPIGNNNLITESHPQAYYTSHLLDFTSKKINEVLEDNIVDDKSSENLDEIVESECLDYIVDNIKSLDIKTDKN
;
A
#
# COMPACT_ATOMS: atom_id res chain seq x y z
N MET A 1 -3.53 29.11 -17.84
CA MET A 1 -4.31 28.07 -18.54
C MET A 1 -3.30 27.10 -19.15
N VAL A 2 -3.37 25.83 -18.79
CA VAL A 2 -2.53 24.77 -19.37
C VAL A 2 -3.40 24.01 -20.38
N VAL A 3 -2.88 23.74 -21.56
CA VAL A 3 -3.56 22.95 -22.61
C VAL A 3 -2.91 21.56 -22.63
N MET A 4 -3.71 20.51 -22.53
CA MET A 4 -3.27 19.11 -22.46
C MET A 4 -4.11 18.24 -23.38
N ASP A 5 -3.61 17.05 -23.72
CA ASP A 5 -4.36 16.05 -24.46
C ASP A 5 -5.62 15.62 -23.69
N TYR A 6 -6.71 15.35 -24.43
CA TYR A 6 -7.99 14.98 -23.84
C TYR A 6 -8.08 13.47 -23.56
N ALA A 7 -8.29 13.11 -22.29
CA ALA A 7 -8.60 11.75 -21.86
C ALA A 7 -10.11 11.50 -21.93
N ASN A 8 -10.56 10.76 -22.96
CA ASN A 8 -11.98 10.60 -23.30
C ASN A 8 -12.78 9.67 -22.37
N MET A 9 -12.14 9.04 -21.39
CA MET A 9 -12.81 8.12 -20.44
C MET A 9 -12.80 8.65 -18.99
N GLY A 10 -12.34 9.88 -18.75
CA GLY A 10 -12.23 10.43 -17.39
C GLY A 10 -11.07 9.82 -16.62
N ASN A 11 -11.20 9.69 -15.30
CA ASN A 11 -10.14 9.16 -14.43
C ASN A 11 -10.35 7.69 -14.04
N LEU A 12 -9.35 7.09 -13.40
CA LEU A 12 -9.34 5.70 -12.96
C LEU A 12 -10.47 5.43 -11.96
N ARG A 13 -10.71 6.35 -11.01
CA ARG A 13 -11.77 6.24 -10.01
C ARG A 13 -13.14 5.93 -10.63
N GLY A 14 -13.53 6.70 -11.64
CA GLY A 14 -14.80 6.52 -12.35
C GLY A 14 -14.88 5.25 -13.20
N ASN A 15 -13.79 4.50 -13.33
CA ASN A 15 -13.70 3.30 -14.17
C ASN A 15 -13.28 2.03 -13.41
N LEU A 16 -13.13 2.05 -12.08
CA LEU A 16 -12.69 0.90 -11.28
C LEU A 16 -13.55 -0.35 -11.50
N THR A 17 -14.88 -0.20 -11.59
CA THR A 17 -15.80 -1.31 -11.86
C THR A 17 -15.54 -1.99 -13.21
N LYS A 18 -15.22 -1.21 -14.25
CA LYS A 18 -14.84 -1.77 -15.57
C LYS A 18 -13.47 -2.45 -15.54
N ILE A 19 -12.60 -2.04 -14.63
CA ILE A 19 -11.24 -2.60 -14.51
C ILE A 19 -11.27 -3.99 -13.88
N ILE A 20 -12.13 -4.22 -12.89
CA ILE A 20 -12.28 -5.56 -12.32
C ILE A 20 -12.98 -6.53 -13.27
N GLU A 21 -13.73 -6.04 -14.26
CA GLU A 21 -14.26 -6.87 -15.35
C GLU A 21 -13.16 -7.29 -16.35
N ASN A 22 -12.03 -6.58 -16.37
CA ASN A 22 -10.92 -6.92 -17.25
C ASN A 22 -10.17 -8.18 -16.77
N LYS A 23 -9.60 -8.89 -17.74
CA LYS A 23 -8.65 -9.99 -17.50
C LYS A 23 -7.36 -9.46 -16.86
N TRP A 24 -6.66 -10.32 -16.10
CA TRP A 24 -5.41 -9.95 -15.43
C TRP A 24 -4.36 -9.35 -16.36
N ASN A 25 -4.20 -9.88 -17.58
CA ASN A 25 -3.26 -9.33 -18.55
C ASN A 25 -3.55 -7.85 -18.90
N GLN A 26 -4.82 -7.46 -19.00
CA GLN A 26 -5.21 -6.07 -19.25
C GLN A 26 -4.97 -5.19 -18.02
N ARG A 27 -5.30 -5.69 -16.82
CA ARG A 27 -5.03 -5.01 -15.55
C ARG A 27 -3.53 -4.74 -15.35
N LEU A 28 -2.71 -5.77 -15.57
CA LEU A 28 -1.26 -5.67 -15.51
C LEU A 28 -0.71 -4.68 -16.53
N PHE A 29 -1.21 -4.69 -17.77
CA PHE A 29 -0.79 -3.72 -18.79
C PHE A 29 -1.12 -2.27 -18.40
N MET A 30 -2.28 -2.03 -17.79
CA MET A 30 -2.63 -0.71 -17.25
C MET A 30 -1.70 -0.31 -16.10
N LEU A 31 -1.45 -1.18 -15.12
CA LEU A 31 -0.49 -0.91 -14.04
C LEU A 31 0.92 -0.66 -14.55
N TYR A 32 1.36 -1.42 -15.56
CA TYR A 32 2.63 -1.23 -16.23
C TYR A 32 2.76 0.17 -16.83
N ASN A 33 1.71 0.68 -17.47
CA ASN A 33 1.71 2.04 -18.01
C ASN A 33 1.80 3.10 -16.90
N ILE A 34 1.08 2.91 -15.78
CA ILE A 34 1.12 3.82 -14.62
C ILE A 34 2.54 3.85 -14.04
N ILE A 35 3.11 2.69 -13.68
CA ILE A 35 4.44 2.64 -13.07
C ILE A 35 5.54 3.08 -14.04
N SER A 36 5.39 2.83 -15.34
CA SER A 36 6.32 3.34 -16.36
C SER A 36 6.26 4.86 -16.46
N GLY A 37 5.08 5.46 -16.35
CA GLY A 37 4.90 6.91 -16.26
C GLY A 37 5.58 7.45 -15.00
N LEU A 38 5.37 6.81 -13.85
CA LEU A 38 5.97 7.22 -12.58
C LEU A 38 7.50 7.10 -12.60
N LYS A 39 8.03 6.00 -13.17
CA LYS A 39 9.46 5.81 -13.42
C LYS A 39 10.05 6.99 -14.18
N LYS A 40 9.42 7.44 -15.27
CA LYS A 40 9.89 8.59 -16.05
C LYS A 40 9.89 9.89 -15.24
N ILE A 41 8.90 10.09 -14.38
CA ILE A 41 8.88 11.25 -13.47
C ILE A 41 10.08 11.18 -12.51
N HIS A 42 10.32 10.03 -11.89
CA HIS A 42 11.43 9.82 -10.95
C HIS A 42 12.81 9.94 -11.63
N GLU A 43 12.96 9.48 -12.87
CA GLU A 43 14.19 9.65 -13.67
C GLU A 43 14.55 11.12 -13.94
N GLN A 44 13.55 12.02 -13.92
CA GLN A 44 13.76 13.46 -13.99
C GLN A 44 14.04 14.11 -12.62
N ASN A 45 14.28 13.31 -11.58
CA ASN A 45 14.42 13.73 -10.19
C ASN A 45 13.19 14.50 -9.66
N LEU A 46 12.00 14.18 -10.18
CA LEU A 46 10.73 14.73 -9.73
C LEU A 46 9.97 13.69 -8.90
N ILE A 47 9.12 14.17 -8.01
CA ILE A 47 8.23 13.37 -7.16
C ILE A 47 6.80 13.84 -7.44
N HIS A 48 5.85 12.92 -7.62
CA HIS A 48 4.46 13.25 -7.95
C HIS A 48 3.74 13.92 -6.78
N ARG A 49 3.89 13.38 -5.56
CA ARG A 49 3.33 13.86 -4.27
C ARG A 49 1.83 13.74 -4.09
N ASP A 50 1.08 13.63 -5.17
CA ASP A 50 -0.37 13.49 -5.12
C ASP A 50 -0.86 12.41 -6.08
N LEU A 51 -0.18 11.27 -6.08
CA LEU A 51 -0.52 10.15 -6.95
C LEU A 51 -1.72 9.41 -6.34
N HIS A 52 -2.84 9.38 -7.04
CA HIS A 52 -4.02 8.61 -6.65
C HIS A 52 -4.91 8.35 -7.88
N ASP A 53 -5.94 7.54 -7.72
CA ASP A 53 -6.91 7.15 -8.75
C ASP A 53 -7.56 8.32 -9.51
N GLY A 54 -7.84 9.43 -8.83
CA GLY A 54 -8.36 10.65 -9.43
C GLY A 54 -7.39 11.32 -10.41
N ASN A 55 -6.08 11.12 -10.23
CA ASN A 55 -5.00 11.69 -11.05
C ASN A 55 -4.46 10.72 -12.11
N ILE A 56 -5.04 9.52 -12.24
CA ILE A 56 -4.81 8.61 -13.36
C ILE A 56 -5.94 8.79 -14.37
N LEU A 57 -5.62 9.25 -15.57
CA LEU A 57 -6.59 9.49 -16.64
C LEU A 57 -6.66 8.30 -17.60
N ASN A 58 -7.88 7.91 -17.94
CA ASN A 58 -8.17 6.82 -18.86
C ASN A 58 -8.45 7.38 -20.26
N HIS A 59 -7.85 6.76 -21.26
CA HIS A 59 -8.12 7.05 -22.67
C HIS A 59 -8.38 5.76 -23.42
N LYS A 60 -9.41 5.78 -24.28
CA LYS A 60 -9.75 4.67 -25.16
C LYS A 60 -9.45 5.06 -26.60
N ASP A 61 -8.47 4.39 -27.19
CA ASP A 61 -8.15 4.51 -28.61
C ASP A 61 -9.19 3.79 -29.48
N LEU A 62 -9.19 4.09 -30.79
CA LEU A 62 -10.01 3.43 -31.82
C LEU A 62 -9.83 1.90 -31.90
N GLY A 63 -8.77 1.35 -31.30
CA GLY A 63 -8.50 -0.10 -31.25
C GLY A 63 -8.89 -0.78 -29.94
N ASP A 64 -9.76 -0.19 -29.13
CA ASP A 64 -10.24 -0.72 -27.82
C ASP A 64 -9.13 -0.98 -26.77
N LYS A 65 -7.94 -0.39 -26.96
CA LYS A 65 -6.86 -0.46 -25.96
C LYS A 65 -7.09 0.62 -24.91
N ASN A 66 -7.43 0.21 -23.70
CA ASN A 66 -7.48 1.09 -22.53
C ASN A 66 -6.05 1.56 -22.22
N LYS A 67 -5.79 2.84 -22.43
CA LYS A 67 -4.56 3.52 -22.02
C LYS A 67 -4.83 4.29 -20.73
N VAL A 68 -3.79 4.42 -19.93
CA VAL A 68 -3.80 5.18 -18.68
C VAL A 68 -2.60 6.12 -18.64
N PHE A 69 -2.81 7.31 -18.12
CA PHE A 69 -1.81 8.37 -18.05
C PHE A 69 -1.83 9.01 -16.67
N ILE A 70 -0.66 9.26 -16.11
CA ILE A 70 -0.53 10.10 -14.92
C ILE A 70 -0.79 11.56 -15.31
N SER A 71 -1.55 12.27 -14.50
CA SER A 71 -1.91 13.67 -14.68
C SER A 71 -1.69 14.47 -13.41
N ASP A 72 -2.03 15.76 -13.43
CA ASP A 72 -1.85 16.69 -12.31
C ASP A 72 -0.42 16.76 -11.75
N LEU A 73 0.52 17.09 -12.64
CA LEU A 73 1.91 17.36 -12.28
C LEU A 73 2.10 18.73 -11.61
N GLY A 74 1.02 19.42 -11.20
CA GLY A 74 1.08 20.76 -10.60
C GLY A 74 1.82 20.80 -9.25
N LEU A 75 1.89 19.66 -8.58
CA LEU A 75 2.62 19.47 -7.33
C LEU A 75 3.96 18.78 -7.52
N CYS A 76 4.32 18.39 -8.75
CA CYS A 76 5.61 17.78 -9.04
C CYS A 76 6.74 18.77 -8.75
N LYS A 77 7.54 18.46 -7.73
CA LYS A 77 8.65 19.29 -7.28
C LYS A 77 9.80 18.43 -6.78
N ALA A 78 11.03 18.96 -6.89
CA ALA A 78 12.19 18.42 -6.18
C ALA A 78 11.92 18.40 -4.67
N ALA A 79 12.44 17.39 -3.96
CA ALA A 79 12.07 17.00 -2.59
C ALA A 79 11.93 18.14 -1.55
N ASP A 80 12.60 19.28 -1.74
CA ASP A 80 12.87 20.28 -0.69
C ASP A 80 11.89 21.48 -0.60
N PHE A 81 10.60 21.34 -1.01
CA PHE A 81 9.72 22.52 -1.19
C PHE A 81 8.33 22.45 -0.53
N LEU A 82 8.19 22.05 0.73
CA LEU A 82 6.92 22.21 1.47
C LEU A 82 7.09 23.04 2.73
N LYS A 83 6.03 23.78 3.09
CA LYS A 83 5.91 24.40 4.40
C LYS A 83 5.89 23.30 5.47
N GLU A 84 6.53 23.58 6.58
CA GLU A 84 6.64 22.67 7.71
C GLU A 84 5.23 22.24 8.19
N TYR A 85 4.99 20.93 8.30
CA TYR A 85 3.84 20.28 8.96
C TYR A 85 2.46 20.25 8.25
N GLU A 86 2.29 20.92 7.11
CA GLU A 86 1.05 20.82 6.31
C GLU A 86 1.00 19.50 5.53
N ILE A 87 -0.17 18.83 5.55
CA ILE A 87 -0.40 17.56 4.84
C ILE A 87 -1.44 17.81 3.75
N TYR A 88 -1.09 17.47 2.50
CA TYR A 88 -1.95 17.63 1.33
C TYR A 88 -2.12 16.29 0.60
N GLY A 89 -3.33 15.99 0.15
CA GLY A 89 -3.60 14.86 -0.74
C GLY A 89 -4.87 14.10 -0.35
N VAL A 90 -4.88 12.80 -0.61
CA VAL A 90 -6.00 11.90 -0.32
C VAL A 90 -5.55 10.86 0.70
N ILE A 91 -6.10 10.89 1.92
CA ILE A 91 -5.60 10.15 3.10
C ILE A 91 -5.13 8.71 2.78
N PRO A 92 -5.93 7.83 2.16
CA PRO A 92 -5.47 6.48 1.83
C PRO A 92 -4.17 6.37 1.03
N PHE A 93 -3.87 7.35 0.17
CA PHE A 93 -2.72 7.34 -0.73
C PHE A 93 -1.49 8.04 -0.13
N ILE A 94 -1.63 8.78 0.98
CA ILE A 94 -0.52 9.48 1.62
C ILE A 94 0.32 8.48 2.40
N ALA A 95 1.61 8.44 2.13
CA ALA A 95 2.52 7.53 2.83
C ALA A 95 2.62 7.84 4.34
N PRO A 96 2.76 6.84 5.22
CA PRO A 96 2.78 7.04 6.67
C PRO A 96 3.86 8.01 7.14
N GLU A 97 5.04 7.97 6.52
CA GLU A 97 6.13 8.90 6.85
C GLU A 97 5.81 10.35 6.47
N VAL A 98 5.07 10.55 5.38
CA VAL A 98 4.62 11.88 4.94
C VAL A 98 3.53 12.40 5.88
N MET A 99 2.57 11.55 6.28
CA MET A 99 1.60 11.92 7.31
C MET A 99 2.28 12.34 8.63
N ARG A 100 3.38 11.70 8.99
CA ARG A 100 4.22 12.06 10.16
C ARG A 100 5.14 13.27 9.92
N GLY A 101 5.01 13.95 8.78
CA GLY A 101 5.69 15.21 8.50
C GLY A 101 7.09 15.06 7.89
N LYS A 102 7.49 13.84 7.49
CA LYS A 102 8.70 13.69 6.67
C LYS A 102 8.43 14.19 5.24
N PRO A 103 9.47 14.67 4.53
CA PRO A 103 9.30 15.10 3.14
C PRO A 103 8.79 13.98 2.23
N TYR A 104 8.09 14.37 1.17
CA TYR A 104 7.77 13.45 0.09
C TYR A 104 9.06 12.97 -0.58
N THR A 105 9.06 11.70 -0.97
CA THR A 105 10.15 11.02 -1.67
C THR A 105 9.60 10.17 -2.82
N SER A 106 10.46 9.68 -3.71
CA SER A 106 10.04 8.67 -4.70
C SER A 106 9.39 7.45 -4.04
N ALA A 107 9.85 7.04 -2.85
CA ALA A 107 9.25 5.94 -2.09
C ALA A 107 7.83 6.23 -1.57
N SER A 108 7.48 7.51 -1.34
CA SER A 108 6.11 7.91 -0.99
C SER A 108 5.15 7.80 -2.18
N ASP A 109 5.62 8.06 -3.41
CA ASP A 109 4.82 7.78 -4.61
C ASP A 109 4.64 6.27 -4.83
N ILE A 110 5.61 5.44 -4.45
CA ILE A 110 5.50 3.97 -4.53
C ILE A 110 4.45 3.44 -3.56
N TYR A 111 4.36 4.02 -2.36
CA TYR A 111 3.26 3.75 -1.44
C TYR A 111 1.92 4.12 -2.09
N SER A 112 1.82 5.30 -2.69
CA SER A 112 0.61 5.72 -3.40
C SER A 112 0.23 4.75 -4.54
N PHE A 113 1.22 4.29 -5.31
CA PHE A 113 1.03 3.30 -6.37
C PHE A 113 0.50 1.96 -5.84
N SER A 114 0.92 1.53 -4.66
CA SER A 114 0.41 0.29 -4.04
C SER A 114 -1.08 0.36 -3.70
N MET A 115 -1.60 1.55 -3.39
CA MET A 115 -3.04 1.74 -3.16
C MET A 115 -3.80 1.60 -4.46
N ILE A 116 -3.25 2.12 -5.56
CA ILE A 116 -3.77 1.87 -6.91
C ILE A 116 -3.70 0.38 -7.25
N MET A 117 -2.61 -0.32 -6.89
CA MET A 117 -2.54 -1.77 -7.05
C MET A 117 -3.69 -2.47 -6.32
N TRP A 118 -3.95 -2.08 -5.06
CA TRP A 118 -5.06 -2.64 -4.29
C TRP A 118 -6.42 -2.40 -4.96
N GLU A 119 -6.67 -1.20 -5.49
CA GLU A 119 -7.90 -0.88 -6.22
C GLU A 119 -8.13 -1.77 -7.45
N PHE A 120 -7.06 -2.21 -8.12
CA PHE A 120 -7.13 -3.14 -9.26
C PHE A 120 -7.55 -4.57 -8.85
N THR A 121 -7.51 -4.87 -7.56
CA THR A 121 -7.96 -6.14 -6.97
C THR A 121 -9.37 -6.04 -6.39
N SER A 122 -9.69 -4.94 -5.72
CA SER A 122 -10.94 -4.76 -4.96
C SER A 122 -12.06 -4.16 -5.81
N GLY A 123 -11.71 -3.35 -6.82
CA GLY A 123 -12.66 -2.60 -7.65
C GLY A 123 -13.30 -1.42 -6.94
N VAL A 124 -12.83 -1.08 -5.75
CA VAL A 124 -13.28 0.07 -4.97
C VAL A 124 -12.09 0.83 -4.40
N PRO A 125 -12.26 2.11 -4.06
CA PRO A 125 -11.18 2.87 -3.44
C PRO A 125 -10.77 2.32 -2.06
N PRO A 126 -9.52 2.53 -1.62
CA PRO A 126 -9.06 2.01 -0.33
C PRO A 126 -9.80 2.67 0.83
N PHE A 127 -10.07 1.90 1.88
CA PHE A 127 -10.80 2.32 3.09
C PHE A 127 -12.20 2.93 2.82
N ASN A 128 -12.87 2.48 1.74
CA ASN A 128 -14.19 3.02 1.35
C ASN A 128 -15.30 2.90 2.39
N ASN A 129 -15.14 2.05 3.39
CA ASN A 129 -16.14 1.72 4.39
C ASN A 129 -16.08 2.60 5.64
N ARG A 130 -15.18 3.59 5.70
CA ARG A 130 -15.01 4.47 6.87
C ARG A 130 -14.68 5.90 6.48
N ALA A 131 -14.78 6.80 7.46
CA ALA A 131 -14.41 8.20 7.28
C ALA A 131 -12.93 8.35 6.94
N HIS A 132 -12.63 9.31 6.06
CA HIS A 132 -11.26 9.74 5.76
C HIS A 132 -10.92 10.92 6.66
N ASP A 133 -10.58 10.60 7.90
CA ASP A 133 -10.39 11.58 8.97
C ASP A 133 -9.06 11.35 9.71
N PHE A 134 -8.85 12.13 10.76
CA PHE A 134 -7.69 12.02 11.64
C PHE A 134 -7.49 10.60 12.18
N GLN A 135 -8.56 9.89 12.51
CA GLN A 135 -8.47 8.55 13.08
C GLN A 135 -7.95 7.54 12.05
N LEU A 136 -8.40 7.64 10.78
CA LEU A 136 -7.84 6.83 9.70
C LEU A 136 -6.35 7.14 9.48
N SER A 137 -5.94 8.41 9.55
CA SER A 137 -4.52 8.78 9.45
C SER A 137 -3.68 8.16 10.56
N ILE A 138 -4.14 8.17 11.82
CA ILE A 138 -3.45 7.48 12.93
C ILE A 138 -3.35 5.97 12.66
N SER A 139 -4.46 5.35 12.25
CA SER A 139 -4.53 3.94 11.89
C SER A 139 -3.50 3.55 10.83
N ILE A 140 -3.41 4.31 9.74
CA ILE A 140 -2.43 4.09 8.66
C ILE A 140 -1.00 4.24 9.19
N CYS A 141 -0.74 5.25 10.02
CA CYS A 141 0.52 5.43 10.74
C CYS A 141 0.76 4.39 11.85
N LYS A 142 -0.17 3.49 12.15
CA LYS A 142 0.05 2.32 13.02
C LYS A 142 0.22 1.04 12.22
N GLY A 143 0.29 1.13 10.89
CA GLY A 143 0.46 0.00 10.00
C GLY A 143 -0.85 -0.58 9.45
N GLU A 144 -2.00 0.04 9.69
CA GLU A 144 -3.26 -0.41 9.06
C GLU A 144 -3.13 -0.32 7.54
N ARG A 145 -3.57 -1.37 6.85
CA ARG A 145 -3.64 -1.47 5.39
C ARG A 145 -5.01 -2.04 4.99
N PRO A 146 -5.49 -1.78 3.77
CA PRO A 146 -6.69 -2.43 3.26
C PRO A 146 -6.56 -3.96 3.27
N GLY A 147 -7.66 -4.66 3.55
CA GLY A 147 -7.67 -6.13 3.55
C GLY A 147 -7.35 -6.73 2.18
N ILE A 148 -6.52 -7.77 2.14
CA ILE A 148 -6.18 -8.48 0.90
C ILE A 148 -7.40 -9.24 0.38
N ILE A 149 -7.65 -9.11 -0.91
CA ILE A 149 -8.71 -9.85 -1.59
C ILE A 149 -8.23 -11.28 -1.85
N GLU A 150 -8.94 -12.26 -1.28
CA GLU A 150 -8.59 -13.70 -1.32
C GLU A 150 -8.28 -14.23 -2.73
N SER A 151 -8.96 -13.72 -3.76
CA SER A 151 -8.78 -14.15 -5.15
C SER A 151 -7.61 -13.47 -5.88
N THR A 152 -6.77 -12.70 -5.18
CA THR A 152 -5.64 -12.00 -5.78
C THR A 152 -4.44 -12.95 -5.93
N PRO A 153 -3.79 -13.02 -7.11
CA PRO A 153 -2.53 -13.73 -7.32
C PRO A 153 -1.50 -13.40 -6.23
N GLN A 154 -0.84 -14.41 -5.67
CA GLN A 154 0.08 -14.24 -4.55
C GLN A 154 1.28 -13.38 -4.93
N CYS A 155 1.86 -13.60 -6.11
CA CYS A 155 2.97 -12.79 -6.60
C CYS A 155 2.63 -11.28 -6.72
N TYR A 156 1.37 -10.97 -6.99
CA TYR A 156 0.86 -9.61 -6.99
C TYR A 156 0.75 -9.03 -5.58
N VAL A 157 0.20 -9.81 -4.65
CA VAL A 157 0.11 -9.46 -3.23
C VAL A 157 1.50 -9.20 -2.65
N ASP A 158 2.49 -10.04 -2.98
CA ASP A 158 3.86 -9.89 -2.50
C ASP A 158 4.52 -8.60 -3.00
N LEU A 159 4.31 -8.25 -4.28
CA LEU A 159 4.81 -6.99 -4.83
C LEU A 159 4.10 -5.79 -4.19
N MET A 160 2.78 -5.84 -4.07
CA MET A 160 1.97 -4.80 -3.43
C MET A 160 2.42 -4.58 -1.98
N ASN A 161 2.68 -5.68 -1.25
CA ASN A 161 3.17 -5.65 0.13
C ASN A 161 4.53 -4.98 0.26
N LYS A 162 5.44 -5.22 -0.69
CA LYS A 162 6.72 -4.50 -0.75
C LYS A 162 6.52 -3.01 -1.03
N CYS A 163 5.55 -2.65 -1.87
CA CYS A 163 5.31 -1.25 -2.25
C CYS A 163 4.68 -0.40 -1.12
N TRP A 164 3.88 -0.99 -0.21
CA TRP A 164 3.33 -0.28 0.97
C TRP A 164 4.05 -0.58 2.29
N ASN A 165 5.30 -1.06 2.22
CA ASN A 165 6.10 -1.33 3.41
C ASN A 165 6.13 -0.08 4.32
N GLU A 166 6.08 -0.30 5.63
CA GLU A 166 6.13 0.79 6.60
C GLU A 166 7.46 1.56 6.53
N ASP A 167 8.58 0.86 6.32
CA ASP A 167 9.86 1.50 6.06
C ASP A 167 9.95 1.92 4.57
N PRO A 168 10.04 3.23 4.27
CA PRO A 168 10.19 3.70 2.90
C PRO A 168 11.49 3.21 2.22
N LEU A 169 12.52 2.82 2.97
CA LEU A 169 13.77 2.30 2.41
C LEU A 169 13.64 0.87 1.88
N GLU A 170 12.70 0.10 2.40
CA GLU A 170 12.40 -1.27 1.97
C GLU A 170 11.47 -1.30 0.74
N ARG A 171 10.91 -0.14 0.34
CA ARG A 171 10.07 -0.05 -0.85
C ARG A 171 10.92 -0.08 -2.13
N PRO A 172 10.55 -0.88 -3.14
CA PRO A 172 11.27 -0.91 -4.41
C PRO A 172 11.16 0.41 -5.17
N SER A 173 12.14 0.71 -6.02
CA SER A 173 12.05 1.85 -6.94
C SER A 173 10.98 1.63 -8.02
N ALA A 174 10.48 2.71 -8.63
CA ALA A 174 9.54 2.62 -9.75
C ALA A 174 10.11 1.80 -10.91
N GLU A 175 11.42 1.89 -11.15
CA GLU A 175 12.12 1.06 -12.12
C GLU A 175 12.01 -0.43 -11.78
N LYS A 176 12.31 -0.82 -10.54
CA LYS A 176 12.26 -2.22 -10.13
C LYS A 176 10.84 -2.78 -10.23
N VAL A 177 9.83 -2.01 -9.81
CA VAL A 177 8.41 -2.41 -9.92
C VAL A 177 8.01 -2.54 -11.39
N SER A 178 8.40 -1.59 -12.24
CA SER A 178 8.16 -1.62 -13.68
C SER A 178 8.75 -2.88 -14.32
N ASP A 179 9.98 -3.25 -13.98
CA ASP A 179 10.64 -4.44 -14.53
C ASP A 179 9.96 -5.75 -14.08
N ILE A 180 9.54 -5.83 -12.81
CA ILE A 180 8.80 -7.00 -12.30
C ILE A 180 7.48 -7.16 -13.06
N ILE A 181 6.69 -6.10 -13.18
CA ILE A 181 5.40 -6.14 -13.89
C ILE A 181 5.61 -6.43 -15.39
N ALA A 182 6.65 -5.86 -16.01
CA ALA A 182 6.99 -6.14 -17.40
C ALA A 182 7.24 -7.63 -17.65
N ASN A 183 7.97 -8.30 -16.75
CA ASN A 183 8.26 -9.72 -16.87
C ASN A 183 7.01 -10.62 -16.76
N TRP A 184 5.95 -10.16 -16.09
CA TRP A 184 4.67 -10.88 -16.04
C TRP A 184 3.86 -10.76 -17.34
N ILE A 185 4.10 -9.70 -18.13
CA ILE A 185 3.32 -9.38 -19.33
C ILE A 185 4.02 -9.81 -20.61
N PHE A 186 5.33 -9.55 -20.69
CA PHE A 186 6.12 -9.73 -21.90
C PHE A 186 7.02 -10.95 -21.75
N CYS A 187 7.14 -11.74 -22.81
CA CYS A 187 8.18 -12.77 -22.86
C CYS A 187 9.55 -12.12 -22.64
N PRO A 188 10.41 -12.69 -21.78
CA PRO A 188 11.75 -12.15 -21.55
C PRO A 188 12.50 -11.99 -22.87
N PHE A 189 12.96 -10.78 -23.15
CA PHE A 189 13.69 -10.46 -24.38
C PHE A 189 15.16 -10.23 -24.05
N ASP A 190 16.05 -10.95 -24.72
CA ASP A 190 17.49 -10.76 -24.59
C ASP A 190 17.87 -9.49 -25.36
N LYS A 191 18.09 -8.40 -24.63
CA LYS A 191 18.45 -7.10 -25.20
C LYS A 191 19.80 -7.14 -25.93
N ASP A 192 20.73 -7.98 -25.50
CA ASP A 192 22.08 -8.05 -26.06
C ASP A 192 22.09 -8.86 -27.36
N ASN A 193 21.28 -9.93 -27.44
CA ASN A 193 21.24 -10.82 -28.59
C ASN A 193 20.06 -10.55 -29.56
N HIS A 194 19.22 -9.55 -29.27
CA HIS A 194 18.01 -9.24 -30.03
C HIS A 194 17.14 -10.47 -30.36
N LYS A 195 17.00 -11.38 -29.39
CA LYS A 195 16.23 -12.62 -29.53
C LYS A 195 15.33 -12.84 -28.33
N GLU A 196 14.17 -13.45 -28.59
CA GLU A 196 13.34 -14.00 -27.53
C GLU A 196 14.15 -15.03 -26.73
N ILE A 197 14.12 -14.90 -25.41
CA ILE A 197 14.76 -15.85 -24.52
C ILE A 197 14.02 -17.19 -24.67
N SER A 198 14.76 -18.27 -24.91
CA SER A 198 14.19 -19.61 -24.95
C SER A 198 13.45 -19.91 -23.64
N ASN A 199 12.27 -20.53 -23.70
CA ASN A 199 11.45 -20.86 -22.52
C ASN A 199 12.23 -21.58 -21.40
N ASP A 200 13.31 -22.30 -21.75
CA ASP A 200 14.20 -23.02 -20.82
C ASP A 200 15.07 -22.10 -19.94
N LYS A 201 15.18 -20.81 -20.27
CA LYS A 201 15.96 -19.81 -19.51
C LYS A 201 15.09 -18.93 -18.61
N ILE A 202 13.77 -19.09 -18.66
CA ILE A 202 12.82 -18.40 -17.77
C ILE A 202 12.84 -19.12 -16.41
N SER A 203 12.97 -18.38 -15.31
CA SER A 203 12.94 -18.98 -13.97
C SER A 203 11.59 -19.67 -13.70
N GLU A 204 11.62 -20.79 -12.96
CA GLU A 204 10.40 -21.49 -12.55
C GLU A 204 9.49 -20.59 -11.70
N GLU A 205 10.07 -19.68 -10.91
CA GLU A 205 9.33 -18.64 -10.18
C GLU A 205 8.53 -17.75 -11.13
N LEU A 206 9.13 -17.24 -12.22
CA LEU A 206 8.42 -16.39 -13.16
C LEU A 206 7.31 -17.15 -13.89
N LYS A 207 7.55 -18.43 -14.24
CA LYS A 207 6.50 -19.29 -14.82
C LYS A 207 5.34 -19.50 -13.86
N SER A 208 5.63 -19.74 -12.58
CA SER A 208 4.62 -19.87 -11.51
C SER A 208 3.80 -18.59 -11.39
N ASN A 209 4.46 -17.43 -11.31
CA ASN A 209 3.80 -16.13 -11.22
C ASN A 209 2.84 -15.90 -12.40
N ILE A 210 3.28 -16.19 -13.63
CA ILE A 210 2.43 -16.06 -14.83
C ILE A 210 1.22 -17.00 -14.75
N MET A 211 1.41 -18.23 -14.28
CA MET A 211 0.31 -19.19 -14.10
C MET A 211 -0.72 -18.75 -13.07
N GLU A 212 -0.32 -18.06 -11.99
CA GLU A 212 -1.27 -17.48 -11.03
C GLU A 212 -2.23 -16.51 -11.73
N PHE A 213 -1.74 -15.63 -12.61
CA PHE A 213 -2.59 -14.69 -13.35
C PHE A 213 -3.50 -15.37 -14.37
N ILE A 214 -3.05 -16.45 -15.01
CA ILE A 214 -3.86 -17.20 -15.98
C ILE A 214 -5.02 -17.92 -15.29
N ASN A 215 -4.76 -18.46 -14.09
CA ASN A 215 -5.74 -19.25 -13.33
C ASN A 215 -6.63 -18.39 -12.42
N ALA A 216 -6.25 -17.13 -12.15
CA ALA A 216 -7.02 -16.25 -11.29
C ALA A 216 -8.37 -15.85 -11.92
N PRO A 217 -9.43 -15.73 -11.10
CA PRO A 217 -10.76 -15.42 -11.61
C PRO A 217 -10.84 -13.99 -12.17
N ILE A 218 -11.78 -13.80 -13.09
CA ILE A 218 -12.17 -12.50 -13.63
C ILE A 218 -13.33 -11.98 -12.78
N GLY A 219 -13.23 -10.72 -12.33
CA GLY A 219 -14.20 -10.12 -11.42
C GLY A 219 -14.01 -10.56 -9.97
N ASN A 220 -14.48 -9.71 -9.06
CA ASN A 220 -14.64 -10.04 -7.65
C ASN A 220 -16.07 -9.64 -7.25
N ASN A 221 -16.87 -10.58 -6.78
CA ASN A 221 -18.33 -10.39 -6.67
C ASN A 221 -18.79 -9.61 -5.43
N ASN A 222 -17.90 -9.16 -4.52
CA ASN A 222 -18.35 -8.87 -3.15
C ASN A 222 -17.92 -7.52 -2.52
N LEU A 223 -17.54 -6.50 -3.29
CA LEU A 223 -17.18 -5.20 -2.70
C LEU A 223 -17.91 -3.99 -3.27
N ILE A 224 -19.10 -4.16 -3.87
CA ILE A 224 -19.98 -3.00 -4.09
C ILE A 224 -20.57 -2.61 -2.73
N THR A 225 -19.78 -1.88 -1.95
CA THR A 225 -20.22 -1.17 -0.76
C THR A 225 -20.36 0.31 -1.14
N GLU A 226 -21.49 0.92 -0.77
CA GLU A 226 -21.61 2.37 -0.82
C GLU A 226 -20.46 2.98 -0.02
N SER A 227 -19.75 3.94 -0.62
CA SER A 227 -18.69 4.64 0.08
C SER A 227 -19.26 5.34 1.31
N HIS A 228 -18.52 5.30 2.41
CA HIS A 228 -18.85 6.03 3.61
C HIS A 228 -19.04 7.53 3.26
N PRO A 229 -20.07 8.22 3.77
CA PRO A 229 -20.37 9.61 3.39
C PRO A 229 -19.23 10.60 3.66
N GLN A 230 -18.33 10.26 4.58
CA GLN A 230 -17.14 11.05 4.95
C GLN A 230 -15.84 10.51 4.32
N ALA A 231 -15.93 9.64 3.31
CA ALA A 231 -14.78 9.20 2.51
C ALA A 231 -14.55 10.20 1.36
N TYR A 232 -13.38 10.83 1.35
CA TYR A 232 -13.00 11.84 0.36
C TYR A 232 -11.85 11.32 -0.51
N TYR A 233 -12.01 11.38 -1.84
CA TYR A 233 -10.97 11.00 -2.80
C TYR A 233 -10.71 12.10 -3.81
N THR A 234 -10.63 13.31 -3.29
CA THR A 234 -10.20 14.51 -3.99
C THR A 234 -9.14 15.15 -3.14
N SER A 235 -8.04 15.56 -3.75
CA SER A 235 -6.91 16.17 -3.06
C SER A 235 -7.33 17.44 -2.34
N HIS A 236 -6.94 17.56 -1.08
CA HIS A 236 -7.16 18.76 -0.28
C HIS A 236 -6.11 18.86 0.82
N LEU A 237 -5.99 20.08 1.38
CA LEU A 237 -5.24 20.28 2.61
C LEU A 237 -6.03 19.69 3.77
N LEU A 238 -5.40 18.82 4.57
CA LEU A 238 -6.05 18.23 5.74
C LEU A 238 -6.26 19.28 6.83
N ASP A 239 -7.29 19.10 7.65
CA ASP A 239 -7.65 20.01 8.75
C ASP A 239 -6.82 19.80 10.02
N PHE A 240 -5.82 18.92 9.96
CA PHE A 240 -4.84 18.65 11.02
C PHE A 240 -3.42 18.59 10.44
N THR A 241 -2.44 18.74 11.33
CA THR A 241 -1.02 18.75 10.99
C THR A 241 -0.34 17.45 11.39
N SER A 242 0.84 17.20 10.80
CA SER A 242 1.68 16.06 11.20
C SER A 242 2.12 16.13 12.67
N LYS A 243 2.25 17.33 13.23
CA LYS A 243 2.57 17.52 14.65
C LYS A 243 1.52 16.87 15.55
N LYS A 244 0.23 17.10 15.27
CA LYS A 244 -0.87 16.50 16.03
C LYS A 244 -0.90 14.97 15.90
N ILE A 245 -0.56 14.45 14.72
CA ILE A 245 -0.41 13.00 14.51
C ILE A 245 0.70 12.44 15.41
N ASN A 246 1.88 13.07 15.39
CA ASN A 246 3.03 12.60 16.16
C ASN A 246 2.79 12.69 17.67
N GLU A 247 2.14 13.75 18.17
CA GLU A 247 1.74 13.85 19.59
C GLU A 247 0.93 12.63 20.04
N VAL A 248 -0.10 12.24 19.27
CA VAL A 248 -0.93 11.06 19.60
C VAL A 248 -0.14 9.76 19.47
N LEU A 249 0.73 9.63 18.47
CA LEU A 249 1.54 8.42 18.31
C LEU A 249 2.57 8.26 19.44
N GLU A 250 3.15 9.35 19.93
CA GLU A 250 4.09 9.37 21.06
C GLU A 250 3.39 9.03 22.39
N ASP A 251 2.20 9.60 22.64
CA ASP A 251 1.41 9.33 23.86
C ASP A 251 1.03 7.84 23.97
N ASN A 252 0.65 7.22 22.86
CA ASN A 252 0.33 5.79 22.83
C ASN A 252 1.55 4.88 23.11
N ILE A 253 2.78 5.33 22.82
CA ILE A 253 4.00 4.57 23.14
C ILE A 253 4.26 4.59 24.66
N VAL A 254 3.87 5.65 25.35
CA VAL A 254 3.99 5.75 26.81
C VAL A 254 2.98 4.80 27.48
N ASP A 255 1.76 4.70 26.94
CA ASP A 255 0.75 3.79 27.43
C ASP A 255 1.11 2.31 27.17
N ASP A 256 1.62 1.95 25.97
CA ASP A 256 2.07 0.57 25.68
C ASP A 256 3.23 0.13 26.59
N LYS A 257 4.18 1.03 26.86
CA LYS A 257 5.28 0.77 27.82
C LYS A 257 4.82 0.73 29.28
N SER A 258 3.68 1.34 29.59
CA SER A 258 3.07 1.24 30.93
C SER A 258 2.28 -0.06 31.10
N SER A 259 1.72 -0.62 30.02
CA SER A 259 1.11 -1.96 30.02
C SER A 259 2.15 -3.10 29.99
N GLU A 260 3.31 -2.91 29.35
CA GLU A 260 4.40 -3.90 29.41
C GLU A 260 5.15 -3.92 30.76
N ASN A 261 4.97 -2.89 31.61
CA ASN A 261 5.59 -2.82 32.94
C ASN A 261 4.65 -3.18 34.11
N LEU A 262 3.43 -3.68 33.84
CA LEU A 262 2.53 -4.15 34.90
C LEU A 262 2.58 -5.66 35.16
N ASP A 263 3.32 -6.44 34.37
CA ASP A 263 3.47 -7.90 34.56
C ASP A 263 4.78 -8.30 35.28
N GLU A 264 5.58 -7.36 35.79
CA GLU A 264 6.85 -7.67 36.48
C GLU A 264 7.00 -7.13 37.91
N ILE A 265 5.92 -6.63 38.54
CA ILE A 265 5.94 -6.25 39.97
C ILE A 265 4.65 -6.71 40.68
N VAL A 266 4.41 -8.02 40.75
CA VAL A 266 3.69 -8.66 41.86
C VAL A 266 4.25 -10.09 42.06
N GLU A 267 5.52 -10.21 42.45
CA GLU A 267 6.04 -11.52 42.88
C GLU A 267 7.02 -11.48 44.07
N SER A 268 6.96 -10.46 44.93
CA SER A 268 7.89 -10.37 46.08
C SER A 268 7.29 -10.25 47.49
N GLU A 269 6.00 -10.51 47.72
CA GLU A 269 5.43 -10.44 49.09
C GLU A 269 4.51 -11.60 49.52
N CYS A 270 4.57 -12.79 48.88
CA CYS A 270 3.77 -13.93 49.36
C CYS A 270 4.45 -15.32 49.35
N LEU A 271 5.78 -15.38 49.46
CA LEU A 271 6.51 -16.66 49.58
C LEU A 271 7.10 -16.97 50.96
N ASP A 272 6.82 -16.14 51.98
CA ASP A 272 7.21 -16.41 53.37
C ASP A 272 6.12 -17.11 54.21
N TYR A 273 4.95 -17.45 53.64
CA TYR A 273 3.86 -18.10 54.39
C TYR A 273 3.64 -19.59 54.07
N ILE A 274 4.36 -20.17 53.10
CA ILE A 274 4.13 -21.58 52.67
C ILE A 274 5.28 -22.53 53.05
N VAL A 275 6.43 -22.03 53.49
CA VAL A 275 7.57 -22.89 53.86
C VAL A 275 7.50 -23.45 55.29
N ASP A 276 6.69 -22.86 56.19
CA ASP A 276 6.60 -23.32 57.59
C ASP A 276 5.58 -24.45 57.86
N ASN A 277 4.70 -24.78 56.90
CA ASN A 277 3.68 -25.84 57.09
C ASN A 277 4.01 -27.20 56.47
N ILE A 278 5.18 -27.37 55.83
CA ILE A 278 5.58 -28.65 55.20
C ILE A 278 6.66 -29.39 56.03
N LYS A 279 7.23 -28.78 57.08
CA LYS A 279 8.19 -29.45 57.99
C LYS A 279 7.59 -30.02 59.28
N SER A 280 6.28 -29.96 59.48
CA SER A 280 5.62 -30.48 60.70
C SER A 280 4.75 -31.72 60.50
N LEU A 281 4.85 -32.42 59.37
CA LEU A 281 4.02 -33.59 59.04
C LEU A 281 4.79 -34.91 58.84
N ASP A 282 5.92 -35.08 59.52
CA ASP A 282 6.64 -36.36 59.57
C ASP A 282 7.02 -36.76 61.00
N ILE A 283 6.03 -36.88 61.90
CA ILE A 283 6.14 -37.74 63.10
C ILE A 283 4.75 -38.30 63.45
N LYS A 284 4.46 -39.54 63.01
CA LYS A 284 3.80 -40.63 63.77
C LYS A 284 3.12 -41.62 62.83
N THR A 285 3.76 -42.75 62.58
CA THR A 285 3.09 -44.06 62.50
C THR A 285 4.09 -45.16 62.83
N ASP A 286 4.15 -45.52 64.11
CA ASP A 286 4.49 -46.89 64.54
C ASP A 286 3.24 -47.75 64.39
N LYS A 287 3.38 -48.95 63.80
CA LYS A 287 2.82 -50.25 64.25
C LYS A 287 2.98 -51.34 63.20
N ASN A 288 4.04 -52.15 63.33
CA ASN A 288 3.99 -53.58 63.72
C ASN A 288 5.36 -54.24 63.46
#